data_AF-A0A350I2S5-F1
#
_entry.id   AF-A0A350I2S5-F1
#
_cell.length_a   1.000
_cell.length_b   1.000
_cell.length_c   1.000
_cell.angle_alpha   90.00
_cell.angle_beta   90.00
_cell.angle_gamma   90.00
#
_symmetry.space_group_name_H-M   'P 1'
#
loop_
_entity.id
_entity.type
_entity.pdbx_description
1 polymer ?
#
loop_
_entity_poly.entity_id
_entity_poly.type
_entity_poly.pdbx_seq_one_letter_code
_entity_poly.pdbx_strand_id
1 'polypeptide(L)' 'FHSREGKTTVIEAGKEFKVVSKNQLNGQLMASAAVDGQALFLRSDKSLYRIEKKRD' A
#
# COMPACT_ATOMS: atom_id res chain seq x y z
N PHE A 1 -1.62 5.65 1.65
CA PHE A 1 -2.68 5.32 2.63
C PHE A 1 -3.68 4.34 2.00
N HIS A 2 -4.47 3.61 2.79
CA HIS A 2 -5.46 2.64 2.28
C HIS A 2 -6.78 2.70 3.05
N SER A 3 -7.88 2.29 2.40
CA SER A 3 -9.18 2.07 3.03
C SER A 3 -9.36 0.62 3.49
N ARG A 4 -10.43 0.35 4.25
CA ARG A 4 -10.76 -1.01 4.72
C ARG A 4 -11.07 -1.96 3.56
N GLU A 5 -11.67 -1.44 2.49
CA GLU A 5 -12.07 -2.19 1.30
C GLU A 5 -10.89 -2.50 0.36
N GLY A 6 -9.65 -2.17 0.74
CA GLY A 6 -8.45 -2.48 -0.04
C GLY A 6 -8.04 -1.40 -1.06
N LYS A 7 -8.77 -0.29 -1.14
CA LYS A 7 -8.40 0.83 -2.02
C LYS A 7 -7.18 1.54 -1.45
N THR A 8 -6.08 1.49 -2.20
CA THR A 8 -4.77 2.01 -1.79
C THR A 8 -4.36 3.17 -2.70
N THR A 9 -4.06 4.33 -2.10
CA THR A 9 -3.65 5.54 -2.84
C THR A 9 -2.17 5.80 -2.64
N VAL A 10 -1.46 5.97 -3.75
CA VAL A 10 -0.05 6.35 -3.80
C VAL A 10 0.02 7.85 -4.06
N ILE A 11 0.81 8.53 -3.24
CA ILE A 11 1.09 9.96 -3.38
C ILE A 11 2.57 10.16 -3.66
N GLU A 12 2.88 11.23 -4.39
CA GLU A 12 4.25 11.71 -4.54
C GLU A 12 4.74 12.29 -3.22
N ALA A 13 5.97 11.99 -2.83
CA ALA A 13 6.59 12.59 -1.65
C ALA A 13 6.96 14.05 -1.98
N GLY A 14 6.41 15.00 -1.22
CA GLY A 14 6.66 16.43 -1.46
C GLY A 14 5.80 17.32 -0.58
N LYS A 15 5.93 18.64 -0.78
CA LYS A 15 5.14 19.65 -0.07
C LYS A 15 3.73 19.79 -0.64
N GLU A 16 3.56 19.46 -1.91
CA GLU A 16 2.26 19.49 -2.58
C GLU A 16 1.59 18.13 -2.51
N PHE A 17 0.29 18.13 -2.20
CA PHE A 17 -0.50 16.91 -2.24
C PHE A 17 -0.76 16.49 -3.69
N LYS A 18 -0.10 15.43 -4.14
CA LYS A 18 -0.26 14.88 -5.49
C LYS A 18 -0.45 13.38 -5.47
N VAL A 19 -1.63 12.93 -5.94
CA VAL A 19 -1.94 11.51 -6.13
C VAL A 19 -1.34 11.04 -7.46
N VAL A 20 -0.52 10.00 -7.41
CA VAL A 20 0.11 9.42 -8.61
C VAL A 20 -0.56 8.14 -9.07
N SER A 21 -1.22 7.41 -8.16
CA SER A 21 -1.95 6.19 -8.50
C SER A 21 -2.99 5.83 -7.45
N LYS A 22 -4.05 5.15 -7.88
CA LYS A 22 -5.06 4.51 -7.03
C LYS A 22 -5.17 3.06 -7.46
N ASN A 23 -4.98 2.14 -6.52
CA ASN A 23 -4.91 0.71 -6.76
C ASN A 23 -5.91 -0.02 -5.88
N GLN A 24 -6.44 -1.14 -6.37
CA GLN A 24 -7.29 -2.03 -5.60
C GLN A 24 -6.50 -3.28 -5.23
N LEU A 25 -6.35 -3.54 -3.92
CA LEU A 25 -5.83 -4.81 -3.43
C LEU A 25 -7.01 -5.73 -3.06
N ASN A 26 -6.82 -7.04 -3.21
CA ASN A 26 -7.88 -7.99 -2.88
C ASN A 26 -7.92 -8.26 -1.37
N GLY A 27 -9.13 -8.34 -0.82
CA GLY A 27 -9.36 -8.55 0.61
C GLY A 27 -9.49 -7.25 1.40
N GLN A 28 -9.85 -7.39 2.68
CA GLN A 28 -10.06 -6.27 3.60
C GLN A 28 -8.78 -5.94 4.36
N LEU A 29 -8.41 -4.66 4.39
CA LEU A 29 -7.25 -4.16 5.13
C LEU A 29 -7.70 -3.53 6.45
N MET A 30 -7.63 -4.29 7.54
CA MET A 30 -8.03 -3.84 8.88
C MET A 30 -6.84 -3.42 9.76
N ALA A 31 -5.62 -3.79 9.35
CA ALA A 31 -4.39 -3.43 10.05
C ALA A 31 -3.68 -2.29 9.32
N SER A 32 -2.86 -1.53 10.05
CA SER A 32 -1.95 -0.54 9.45
C SER A 32 -0.87 -1.22 8.61
N ALA A 33 -0.38 -0.49 7.60
CA ALA A 33 0.78 -0.91 6.83
C ALA A 33 2.04 -0.93 7.70
N ALA A 34 2.94 -1.88 7.44
CA ALA A 34 4.25 -1.98 8.07
C ALA A 34 5.37 -1.75 7.04
N VAL A 35 6.53 -1.26 7.49
CA VAL A 35 7.70 -1.00 6.66
C VAL A 35 8.86 -1.87 7.13
N ASP A 36 9.54 -2.53 6.21
CA ASP A 36 10.82 -3.20 6.43
C ASP A 36 11.74 -2.98 5.21
N GLY A 37 12.86 -2.29 5.45
CA GLY A 37 13.75 -1.83 4.39
C GLY A 37 13.02 -1.00 3.32
N GLN A 38 13.04 -1.49 2.08
CA GLN A 38 12.39 -0.86 0.92
C GLN A 38 11.00 -1.44 0.60
N ALA A 39 10.48 -2.32 1.46
CA ALA A 39 9.21 -2.98 1.26
C ALA A 39 8.11 -2.42 2.18
N LEU A 40 6.92 -2.29 1.61
CA LEU A 40 5.68 -2.03 2.34
C LEU A 40 4.88 -3.33 2.46
N PHE A 41 4.49 -3.66 3.68
CA PHE A 41 3.68 -4.83 3.99
C PHE A 41 2.26 -4.43 4.32
N LEU A 42 1.31 -5.06 3.65
CA LEU A 42 -0.13 -4.90 3.87
C LEU A 42 -0.76 -6.26 4.08
N ARG A 43 -1.24 -6.53 5.30
CA ARG A 43 -1.95 -7.76 5.62
C ARG A 43 -3.44 -7.55 5.42
N SER A 44 -4.04 -8.32 4.52
CA SER A 44 -5.50 -8.44 4.41
C SER A 44 -6.02 -9.60 5.26
N ASP A 45 -7.34 -9.78 5.25
CA ASP A 45 -8.03 -10.96 5.79
C ASP A 45 -7.64 -12.27 5.09
N LYS A 46 -7.05 -12.22 3.88
CA LYS A 46 -6.76 -13.40 3.06
C LYS A 46 -5.28 -13.58 2.71
N SER A 47 -4.52 -12.50 2.62
CA SER A 47 -3.17 -12.52 2.07
C SER A 47 -2.25 -11.51 2.78
N LEU A 48 -0.94 -11.76 2.69
CA LEU A 48 0.08 -10.77 3.03
C LEU A 48 0.71 -10.25 1.74
N TYR A 49 0.51 -8.97 1.45
CA TYR A 49 1.16 -8.28 0.33
C TYR A 49 2.50 -7.73 0.78
N ARG A 50 3.52 -7.94 -0.07
CA ARG A 50 4.83 -7.31 0.02
C ARG A 50 5.05 -6.48 -1.24
N ILE A 51 5.01 -5.16 -1.09
CA ILE A 51 5.12 -4.21 -2.20
C ILE A 51 6.51 -3.59 -2.16
N GLU A 52 7.30 -3.84 -3.18
CA GLU A 52 8.62 -3.24 -3.38
C GLU A 52 8.87 -3.04 -4.87
N LYS A 53 9.86 -2.22 -5.22
CA LYS A 53 10.36 -2.15 -6.59
C LYS A 53 10.90 -3.53 -6.97
N LYS A 54 10.63 -3.96 -8.20
CA LYS A 54 11.21 -5.20 -8.74
C LYS A 54 12.74 -5.11 -8.61
N ARG A 55 13.34 -6.17 -8.07
CA ARG A 55 14.80 -6.31 -8.01
C ARG A 55 15.30 -6.63 -9.41
N ASP A 56 16.43 -6.03 -9.77
CA ASP A 56 17.13 -6.35 -11.02
C ASP A 56 17.75 -7.75 -10.96
#